data_AF-A0A2L0I9X8-F1
#
_entry.id   AF-A0A2L0I9X8-F1
#
_cell.length_a   1.000
_cell.length_b   1.000
_cell.length_c   1.000
_cell.angle_alpha   90.00
_cell.angle_beta   90.00
_cell.angle_gamma   90.00
#
_symmetry.space_group_name_H-M   'P 1'
#
loop_
_entity.id
_entity.type
_entity.pdbx_description
1 polymer ?
#
loop_
_entity_poly.entity_id
_entity_poly.type
_entity_poly.pdbx_seq_one_letter_code
_entity_poly.pdbx_strand_id
1 'polypeptide(L)'
;MSKAFKYINFNEFYVGSFLRKYDPAVVNHIVEYVDSISPASRSKPKAFSTLTKSLIKHNFLVGNHNFCPLCDGLIYLDSTESDHLIAKTIGGQGGGLDNGQLVHPLYNRLKSDLSLEEIRADLFGE
;
A
#
# COMPACT_ATOMS: atom_id res chain seq x y z
N MET A 1 6.01 -13.95 -2.72
CA MET A 1 7.30 -13.36 -2.30
C MET A 1 7.77 -12.38 -3.36
N SER A 2 7.69 -11.08 -3.08
CA SER A 2 8.19 -10.03 -3.97
C SER A 2 9.71 -10.17 -4.10
N LYS A 3 10.22 -10.39 -5.32
CA LYS A 3 11.66 -10.28 -5.58
C LYS A 3 12.00 -8.79 -5.54
N ALA A 4 12.29 -8.29 -4.35
CA ALA A 4 12.92 -6.98 -4.21
C ALA A 4 14.22 -7.02 -5.03
N PHE A 5 14.29 -6.18 -6.06
CA PHE A 5 15.53 -5.96 -6.78
C PHE A 5 16.56 -5.55 -5.73
N LYS A 6 17.67 -6.30 -5.63
CA LYS A 6 18.80 -5.92 -4.76
C LYS A 6 19.13 -4.47 -5.09
N TYR A 7 19.08 -3.62 -4.07
CA TYR A 7 19.39 -2.20 -4.19
C TYR A 7 20.75 -2.09 -4.88
N ILE A 8 20.78 -1.65 -6.13
CA ILE A 8 22.05 -1.40 -6.82
C ILE A 8 22.57 -0.12 -6.18
N ASN A 9 23.54 -0.27 -5.28
CA ASN A 9 24.31 0.85 -4.81
C ASN A 9 25.14 1.35 -6.01
N PHE A 10 24.61 2.36 -6.70
CA PHE A 10 25.21 2.91 -7.90
C PHE A 10 26.65 3.37 -7.67
N ASN A 11 26.99 3.83 -6.46
CA ASN A 11 28.36 4.22 -6.12
C ASN A 11 29.30 3.01 -6.08
N GLU A 12 28.90 1.89 -5.48
CA GLU A 12 29.71 0.66 -5.46
C GLU A 12 29.83 0.03 -6.85
N PHE A 13 28.75 0.04 -7.64
CA PHE A 13 28.76 -0.40 -9.02
C PHE A 13 29.73 0.43 -9.87
N TYR A 14 29.70 1.76 -9.70
CA TYR A 14 30.57 2.69 -10.42
C TYR A 14 32.04 2.51 -10.01
N VAL A 15 32.30 2.36 -8.71
CA VAL A 15 33.64 2.10 -8.16
C VAL A 15 34.19 0.76 -8.67
N GLY A 16 33.44 -0.33 -8.55
CA GLY A 16 33.91 -1.66 -8.95
C GLY A 16 34.11 -1.82 -10.46
N SER A 17 33.31 -1.12 -11.27
CA SER A 17 33.31 -1.28 -12.73
C SER A 17 34.18 -0.24 -13.46
N PHE A 18 34.32 0.97 -12.91
CA PHE A 18 34.98 2.09 -13.63
C PHE A 18 36.28 2.60 -12.98
N LEU A 19 36.59 2.33 -11.70
CA LEU A 19 37.81 2.88 -11.07
C LEU A 19 39.15 2.29 -11.53
N ARG A 20 39.17 1.32 -12.45
CA ARG A 20 40.44 0.80 -13.03
C ARG A 20 40.63 1.10 -14.51
N LYS A 21 39.59 1.57 -15.21
CA LYS A 21 39.60 1.88 -16.65
C LYS A 21 38.57 2.97 -16.96
N TYR A 22 38.69 4.12 -16.31
CA TYR A 22 37.91 5.28 -16.71
C TYR A 22 38.40 5.73 -18.09
N ASP A 23 37.65 5.38 -19.12
CA ASP A 23 37.90 5.79 -20.50
C ASP A 23 36.91 6.92 -20.86
N PRO A 24 37.39 8.17 -20.98
CA PRO A 24 36.55 9.30 -21.37
C PRO A 24 35.82 9.08 -22.70
N ALA A 25 36.36 8.29 -23.62
CA ALA A 25 35.74 8.01 -24.91
C ALA A 25 34.47 7.16 -24.76
N VAL A 26 34.50 6.17 -23.85
CA VAL A 26 33.32 5.33 -23.55
C VAL A 26 32.22 6.15 -22.90
N VAL A 27 32.59 7.06 -21.98
CA VAL A 27 31.63 7.96 -21.33
C VAL A 27 30.98 8.88 -22.37
N ASN A 28 31.76 9.49 -23.26
CA ASN A 28 31.23 10.35 -24.32
C ASN A 28 30.32 9.59 -25.28
N HIS A 29 30.68 8.38 -25.70
CA HIS A 29 29.81 7.54 -26.53
C HIS A 29 28.46 7.23 -25.86
N ILE A 30 28.46 6.95 -24.56
CA ILE A 30 27.23 6.70 -23.81
C ILE A 30 26.40 7.97 -23.71
N VAL A 31 27.02 9.13 -23.43
CA VAL A 31 26.33 10.42 -23.37
C VAL A 31 25.72 10.77 -24.72
N GLU A 32 26.47 10.66 -25.81
CA GLU A 32 26.00 10.89 -27.18
C GLU A 32 24.86 9.96 -27.57
N TYR A 33 24.96 8.67 -27.21
CA TYR A 33 23.90 7.71 -27.45
C TYR A 33 22.63 8.08 -26.67
N VAL A 34 22.75 8.38 -25.37
CA VAL A 34 21.63 8.80 -24.52
C VAL A 34 20.98 10.09 -25.05
N ASP A 35 21.78 11.07 -25.48
CA ASP A 35 21.30 12.32 -26.06
C ASP A 35 20.62 12.09 -27.41
N SER A 36 21.09 11.14 -28.21
CA SER A 36 20.48 10.77 -29.50
C SER A 36 19.10 10.13 -29.36
N ILE A 37 18.87 9.38 -28.26
CA ILE A 37 17.57 8.75 -27.97
C ILE A 37 16.71 9.60 -27.02
N SER A 38 17.28 10.64 -26.42
CA SER A 38 16.55 11.57 -25.57
C SER A 38 15.72 12.50 -26.45
N PRO A 39 14.39 12.55 -26.26
CA PRO A 39 13.56 13.51 -27.00
C PRO A 39 14.03 14.93 -26.67
N ALA A 40 14.50 15.68 -27.67
CA ALA A 40 15.00 17.05 -27.56
C ALA A 40 14.01 18.04 -26.89
N SER A 41 12.73 17.67 -26.83
CA SER A 41 11.69 18.39 -26.12
C SER A 41 10.75 17.41 -25.40
N ARG A 42 11.19 16.81 -24.30
CA ARG A 42 10.20 16.29 -23.33
C ARG A 42 9.40 17.49 -22.83
N SER A 43 8.10 17.50 -23.12
CA SER A 43 7.20 18.47 -22.49
C SER A 43 7.40 18.36 -20.98
N LYS A 44 7.51 19.52 -20.30
CA LYS A 44 7.66 19.52 -18.84
C LYS A 44 6.57 18.61 -18.26
N PRO A 45 6.92 17.62 -17.42
CA PRO A 45 5.92 16.76 -16.81
C PRO A 45 4.89 17.66 -16.14
N LYS A 46 3.61 17.52 -16.52
CA LYS A 46 2.56 18.30 -15.87
C LYS A 46 2.53 17.86 -14.40
N ALA A 47 2.81 18.81 -13.50
CA ALA A 47 2.63 18.56 -12.09
C ALA A 47 1.18 18.18 -11.83
N PHE A 48 0.95 17.20 -10.93
CA PHE A 48 -0.40 16.89 -10.50
C PHE A 48 -1.07 18.12 -9.90
N SER A 49 -2.35 18.31 -10.25
CA SER A 49 -3.18 19.32 -9.60
C SER A 49 -3.30 19.02 -8.10
N THR A 50 -3.64 20.04 -7.30
CA THR A 50 -3.92 19.87 -5.87
C THR A 50 -5.01 18.83 -5.65
N LEU A 51 -6.07 18.84 -6.46
CA LEU A 51 -7.15 17.85 -6.41
C LEU A 51 -6.61 16.43 -6.65
N THR A 52 -5.79 16.25 -7.69
CA THR A 52 -5.20 14.94 -8.01
C THR A 52 -4.31 14.44 -6.87
N LYS A 53 -3.51 15.30 -6.24
CA LYS A 53 -2.70 14.94 -5.07
C LYS A 53 -3.57 14.53 -3.88
N SER A 54 -4.66 15.25 -3.62
CA SER A 54 -5.62 14.91 -2.56
C SER A 54 -6.32 13.59 -2.82
N LEU A 55 -6.71 13.29 -4.06
CA LEU A 55 -7.32 12.02 -4.44
C LEU A 55 -6.33 10.85 -4.31
N ILE A 56 -5.06 11.04 -4.70
CA ILE A 56 -4.02 10.01 -4.49
C ILE A 56 -3.84 9.73 -3.00
N LYS A 57 -3.76 10.78 -2.17
CA LYS A 57 -3.64 10.64 -0.71
C LYS A 57 -4.88 9.95 -0.12
N HIS A 58 -6.07 10.33 -0.56
CA HIS A 58 -7.32 9.70 -0.14
C HIS A 58 -7.37 8.22 -0.53
N ASN A 59 -7.03 7.86 -1.77
CA ASN A 59 -6.96 6.46 -2.20
C ASN A 59 -5.93 5.65 -1.41
N PHE A 60 -4.78 6.23 -1.07
CA PHE A 60 -3.79 5.56 -0.23
C PHE A 60 -4.28 5.38 1.21
N LEU A 61 -4.91 6.41 1.78
CA LEU A 61 -5.49 6.35 3.13
C LEU A 61 -6.66 5.37 3.19
N VAL A 62 -7.59 5.41 2.24
CA VAL A 62 -8.68 4.43 2.14
C VAL A 62 -8.12 3.04 1.92
N GLY A 63 -7.13 2.87 1.04
CA GLY A 63 -6.44 1.60 0.81
C GLY A 63 -5.79 1.01 2.07
N ASN A 64 -5.33 1.85 3.00
CA ASN A 64 -4.78 1.43 4.29
C ASN A 64 -5.85 1.20 5.38
N HIS A 65 -7.09 1.68 5.20
CA HIS A 65 -8.24 1.37 6.08
C HIS A 65 -9.11 0.23 5.54
N ASN A 66 -8.69 -0.44 4.46
CA ASN A 66 -9.42 -1.54 3.84
C ASN A 66 -9.01 -2.90 4.43
N PHE A 67 -8.80 -3.03 5.74
CA PHE A 67 -8.53 -4.33 6.33
C PHE A 67 -9.65 -4.72 7.29
N CYS A 68 -10.16 -5.93 7.15
CA CYS A 68 -11.13 -6.48 8.06
C CYS A 68 -10.47 -6.69 9.42
N PRO A 69 -10.98 -6.08 10.50
CA PRO A 69 -10.37 -6.21 11.82
C PRO A 69 -10.40 -7.64 12.37
N LEU A 70 -11.28 -8.50 11.83
CA LEU A 70 -11.42 -9.89 12.25
C LEU A 70 -10.35 -10.80 11.62
N CYS A 71 -10.04 -10.61 10.34
CA CYS A 71 -9.23 -11.56 9.57
C CYS A 71 -8.01 -10.94 8.88
N ASP A 72 -7.75 -9.64 9.11
CA ASP A 72 -6.69 -8.83 8.47
C ASP A 72 -6.68 -8.91 6.93
N GLY A 73 -7.81 -9.30 6.34
CA GLY A 73 -8.00 -9.43 4.90
C GLY A 73 -8.44 -8.11 4.27
N LEU A 74 -8.07 -7.89 3.01
CA LEU A 74 -8.49 -6.71 2.25
C LEU A 74 -10.02 -6.67 2.09
N ILE A 75 -10.62 -5.59 2.59
CA ILE A 75 -12.02 -5.24 2.43
C ILE A 75 -12.23 -4.51 1.10
N TYR A 76 -13.17 -5.03 0.31
CA TYR A 76 -13.77 -4.31 -0.82
C TYR A 76 -15.15 -3.81 -0.39
N LEU A 77 -15.52 -2.57 -0.73
CA LEU A 77 -16.77 -1.94 -0.29
C LEU A 77 -18.03 -2.69 -0.70
N ASP A 78 -17.98 -3.45 -1.79
CA ASP A 78 -19.05 -4.33 -2.27
C ASP A 78 -19.13 -5.66 -1.51
N SER A 79 -18.17 -5.93 -0.62
CA SER A 79 -18.05 -7.14 0.18
C SER A 79 -17.89 -6.82 1.68
N THR A 80 -18.65 -5.85 2.19
CA THR A 80 -18.68 -5.48 3.62
C THR A 80 -20.06 -5.55 4.24
N GLU A 81 -20.10 -5.81 5.55
CA GLU A 81 -21.23 -5.55 6.42
C GLU A 81 -20.83 -4.57 7.54
N SER A 82 -21.79 -3.77 7.99
CA SER A 82 -21.63 -2.92 9.18
C SER A 82 -21.92 -3.74 10.43
N ASP A 83 -21.02 -3.69 11.41
CA ASP A 83 -21.14 -4.39 12.69
C ASP A 83 -20.81 -3.47 13.87
N HIS A 84 -21.20 -3.89 15.07
CA HIS A 84 -20.83 -3.22 16.32
C HIS A 84 -19.51 -3.79 16.86
N LEU A 85 -18.59 -2.92 17.28
CA LEU A 85 -17.39 -3.33 18.02
C LEU A 85 -17.80 -4.02 19.33
N ILE A 86 -18.65 -3.37 20.11
CA ILE A 86 -19.29 -3.92 21.31
C ILE A 86 -20.67 -4.42 20.93
N ALA A 87 -20.92 -5.71 21.11
CA ALA A 87 -22.21 -6.30 20.76
C ALA A 87 -23.37 -5.68 21.55
N LYS A 88 -24.53 -5.56 20.91
CA LYS A 88 -25.74 -5.00 21.54
C LYS A 88 -26.18 -5.81 22.77
N THR A 89 -25.96 -7.12 22.74
CA THR A 89 -26.28 -8.07 23.82
C THR A 89 -25.52 -7.78 25.12
N ILE A 90 -24.33 -7.18 25.03
CA ILE A 90 -23.50 -6.79 26.18
C ILE A 90 -23.49 -5.26 26.43
N GLY A 91 -24.45 -4.53 25.86
CA GLY A 91 -24.65 -3.10 26.12
C GLY A 91 -24.06 -2.13 25.08
N GLY A 92 -23.60 -2.63 23.92
CA GLY A 92 -23.15 -1.79 22.82
C GLY A 92 -24.25 -0.88 22.26
N GLN A 93 -23.92 0.38 22.01
CA GLN A 93 -24.86 1.37 21.45
C GLN A 93 -24.71 1.49 19.93
N GLY A 94 -25.84 1.52 19.20
CA GLY A 94 -25.88 1.67 17.75
C GLY A 94 -26.00 3.10 17.23
N GLY A 95 -25.93 4.11 18.12
CA GLY A 95 -26.09 5.53 17.78
C GLY A 95 -24.79 6.29 17.53
N GLY A 96 -23.64 5.73 17.95
CA GLY A 96 -22.32 6.36 17.80
C GLY A 96 -21.50 5.68 16.71
N LEU A 97 -20.91 6.48 15.82
CA LEU A 97 -19.97 5.99 14.80
C LEU A 97 -18.76 5.28 15.42
N ASP A 98 -18.40 5.66 16.65
CA ASP A 98 -17.26 5.12 17.40
C ASP A 98 -17.41 3.63 17.76
N ASN A 99 -18.64 3.10 17.75
CA ASN A 99 -18.91 1.68 17.97
C ASN A 99 -19.15 0.92 16.65
N GLY A 100 -19.04 1.58 15.49
CA GLY A 100 -19.27 0.98 14.18
C GLY A 100 -17.98 0.51 13.53
N GLN A 101 -18.04 -0.64 12.86
CA GLN A 101 -16.94 -1.16 12.04
C GLN A 101 -17.46 -1.79 10.75
N LEU A 102 -16.59 -1.86 9.73
CA LEU A 102 -16.83 -2.63 8.52
C LEU A 102 -16.07 -3.95 8.60
N VAL A 103 -16.78 -5.04 8.33
CA VAL A 103 -16.25 -6.40 8.41
C VAL A 103 -16.67 -7.21 7.18
N HIS A 104 -15.92 -8.26 6.89
CA HIS A 104 -16.32 -9.23 5.86
C HIS A 104 -17.57 -10.01 6.32
N PRO A 105 -18.59 -10.19 5.45
CA PRO A 105 -19.82 -10.91 5.78
C PRO A 105 -19.59 -12.30 6.37
N LEU A 106 -18.60 -13.04 5.85
CA LEU A 106 -18.25 -14.37 6.33
C LEU A 106 -17.83 -14.36 7.79
N TYR A 107 -16.92 -13.45 8.16
CA TYR A 107 -16.38 -13.37 9.52
C TYR A 107 -17.35 -12.69 10.48
N ASN A 108 -18.20 -11.79 9.99
CA ASN A 108 -19.29 -11.21 10.79
C ASN A 108 -20.27 -12.28 11.27
N ARG A 109 -20.57 -13.29 10.44
CA ARG A 109 -21.42 -14.43 10.83
C ARG A 109 -20.79 -15.31 11.90
N LEU A 110 -19.47 -15.40 11.92
CA LEU A 110 -18.71 -16.17 12.92
C LEU A 110 -18.62 -15.43 14.26
N LYS A 111 -18.70 -14.08 14.23
CA LYS A 111 -18.52 -13.20 15.39
C LYS A 111 -19.58 -13.41 16.48
N SER A 112 -20.84 -13.66 16.13
CA SER A 112 -21.96 -13.83 17.09
C SER A 112 -21.85 -12.90 18.33
N ASP A 113 -21.66 -13.46 19.53
CA ASP A 113 -21.47 -12.74 20.80
C ASP A 113 -20.01 -12.73 21.29
N LEU A 114 -19.08 -13.21 20.48
CA LEU A 114 -17.66 -13.26 20.81
C LEU A 114 -17.02 -11.88 20.67
N SER A 115 -16.09 -11.59 21.57
CA SER A 115 -15.18 -10.46 21.47
C SER A 115 -14.25 -10.57 20.27
N LEU A 116 -13.66 -9.44 19.87
CA LEU A 116 -12.69 -9.40 18.78
C LEU A 116 -11.49 -10.32 19.07
N GLU A 117 -11.04 -10.33 20.32
CA GLU A 117 -9.94 -11.15 20.81
C GLU A 117 -10.25 -12.65 20.70
N GLU A 118 -11.44 -13.08 21.11
CA GLU A 118 -11.86 -14.49 21.04
C GLU A 118 -11.91 -15.00 19.60
N ILE A 119 -12.41 -14.19 18.66
CA ILE A 119 -12.49 -14.57 17.24
C ILE A 119 -11.10 -14.63 16.61
N ARG A 120 -10.22 -13.70 16.96
CA ARG A 120 -8.84 -13.71 16.45
C ARG A 120 -8.05 -14.89 16.99
N ALA A 121 -8.24 -15.26 18.25
CA ALA A 121 -7.65 -16.47 18.83
C ALA A 121 -8.10 -17.72 18.07
N ASP A 122 -9.40 -17.84 17.74
CA ASP A 122 -9.93 -18.98 16.97
C ASP A 122 -9.41 -19.01 15.52
N LEU A 123 -9.29 -17.85 14.86
CA LEU A 123 -8.85 -17.75 13.46
C LEU A 123 -7.34 -17.94 13.27
N PHE A 124 -6.54 -17.46 14.21
CA PHE A 124 -5.08 -17.43 14.09
C PHE A 124 -4.37 -18.43 15.00
N GLY A 125 -5.08 -19.08 15.93
CA GLY A 125 -4.54 -20.11 16.81
C GLY A 125 -3.56 -19.58 17.87
N GLU A 126 -3.75 -18.34 18.33
CA GLU A 126 -2.98 -17.73 19.44
C GLU A 126 -3.60 -18.03 20.80
#